data_AF-A0A1A8TGR5-F1
#
_entry.id   AF-A0A1A8TGR5-F1
#
_cell.length_a   1.000
_cell.length_b   1.000
_cell.length_c   1.000
_cell.angle_alpha   90.00
_cell.angle_beta   90.00
_cell.angle_gamma   90.00
#
_symmetry.space_group_name_H-M   'P 1'
#
loop_
_entity.id
_entity.type
_entity.pdbx_description
1 polymer ?
#
loop_
_entity_poly.entity_id
_entity_poly.type
_entity_poly.pdbx_seq_one_letter_code
_entity_poly.pdbx_strand_id
1 'polypeptide(L)'
;MEIKISELIALFSLIVAFLAYRHAVKSSLSTAKQMQRISEDHLQLTSNVALTESSQKYVRLLSKVNGEFEKIVKSLSYPALKASTEIGETLDRYDNSSIGHPYLRHCFHNAITVVREAYDHELTYQTGLNLTSRVRSLKFIKDDVSHYENTQPEKSIFSFLKKERAPSTPEEYINLSTVFWDSVKEIYTRIPSNKEAEVFKDTLSVLKEYIQLHESKREILENLESELEQAIKENSLEMFEIRDIPNLGQKFYRVKGDIGRFRELYSPDFHGIESAPVTDGISYSIYAGSIAFIASQHFMWGKI
;
A
#
# COMPACT_ATOMS: atom_id res chain seq x y z
N MET A 1 -81.54 35.67 -37.03
CA MET A 1 -80.29 36.45 -37.04
C MET A 1 -79.31 35.67 -37.87
N GLU A 2 -79.15 36.02 -39.15
CA GLU A 2 -78.27 35.31 -40.09
C GLU A 2 -76.81 35.65 -39.78
N ILE A 3 -76.01 34.64 -39.47
CA ILE A 3 -74.57 34.80 -39.25
C ILE A 3 -73.93 35.17 -40.58
N LYS A 4 -73.26 36.33 -40.65
CA LYS A 4 -72.57 36.76 -41.87
C LYS A 4 -71.26 35.98 -42.02
N ILE A 5 -70.93 35.58 -43.25
CA ILE A 5 -69.67 34.86 -43.59
C ILE A 5 -68.43 35.56 -43.01
N SER A 6 -68.43 36.89 -42.93
CA SER A 6 -67.37 37.69 -42.32
C SER A 6 -67.16 37.43 -40.83
N GLU A 7 -68.22 37.18 -40.06
CA GLU A 7 -68.14 36.86 -38.63
C GLU A 7 -67.55 35.46 -38.41
N LEU A 8 -67.88 34.53 -39.31
CA LEU A 8 -67.34 33.17 -39.29
C LEU A 8 -65.84 33.16 -39.60
N ILE A 9 -65.40 33.92 -40.61
CA ILE A 9 -63.97 34.11 -40.94
C ILE A 9 -63.23 34.77 -39.76
N ALA A 10 -63.79 35.81 -39.16
CA ALA A 10 -63.19 36.48 -38.00
C ALA A 10 -63.01 35.53 -36.81
N LEU A 11 -63.99 34.66 -36.53
CA LEU A 11 -63.90 33.65 -35.48
C LEU A 11 -62.78 32.63 -35.77
N PHE A 12 -62.68 32.14 -37.02
CA PHE A 12 -61.60 31.23 -37.43
C PHE A 12 -60.22 31.89 -37.32
N SER A 13 -60.08 33.15 -37.75
CA SER A 13 -58.84 33.91 -37.60
C SER A 13 -58.44 34.09 -36.14
N LEU A 14 -59.40 34.33 -35.24
CA LEU A 14 -59.16 34.46 -33.80
C LEU A 14 -58.68 33.13 -33.19
N ILE A 15 -59.29 32.00 -33.59
CA ILE A 15 -58.88 30.66 -33.15
C ILE A 15 -57.46 30.34 -33.61
N VAL A 16 -57.13 30.62 -34.88
CA VAL A 16 -55.78 30.41 -35.43
C VAL A 16 -54.77 31.31 -34.72
N ALA A 17 -55.08 32.58 -34.48
CA ALA A 17 -54.21 33.50 -33.75
C ALA A 17 -53.99 33.05 -32.29
N PHE A 18 -55.02 32.56 -31.62
CA PHE A 18 -54.92 32.03 -30.25
C PHE A 18 -54.06 30.76 -30.19
N LEU A 19 -54.24 29.83 -31.13
CA LEU A 19 -53.41 28.62 -31.22
C LEU A 19 -51.96 28.94 -31.56
N ALA A 20 -51.73 29.88 -32.48
CA ALA A 20 -50.39 30.37 -32.83
C ALA A 20 -49.70 31.04 -31.64
N TYR A 21 -50.42 31.90 -30.90
CA TYR A 21 -49.91 32.52 -29.67
C TYR A 21 -49.57 31.46 -28.61
N ARG A 22 -50.47 30.50 -28.36
CA ARG A 22 -50.21 29.42 -27.40
C ARG A 22 -49.02 28.55 -27.80
N HIS A 23 -48.85 28.28 -29.10
CA HIS A 23 -47.70 27.56 -29.62
C HIS A 23 -46.41 28.38 -29.45
N ALA A 24 -46.43 29.68 -29.77
CA ALA A 24 -45.29 30.57 -29.60
C ALA A 24 -44.86 30.69 -28.13
N VAL A 25 -45.79 30.81 -27.18
CA VAL A 25 -45.48 30.86 -25.73
C VAL A 25 -44.90 29.52 -25.27
N LYS A 26 -45.48 28.38 -25.64
CA LYS A 26 -44.94 27.06 -25.29
C LYS A 26 -43.55 26.82 -25.89
N SER A 27 -43.36 27.23 -27.14
CA SER A 27 -42.08 27.15 -27.84
C SER A 27 -41.03 28.01 -27.14
N SER A 28 -41.34 29.28 -26.85
CA SER A 28 -40.47 30.20 -26.11
C SER A 28 -40.07 29.67 -24.73
N LEU A 29 -41.02 29.13 -23.95
CA LEU A 29 -40.73 28.49 -22.66
C LEU A 29 -39.82 27.26 -22.78
N SER A 30 -40.02 26.44 -23.82
CA SER A 30 -39.17 25.28 -24.10
C SER A 30 -37.76 25.70 -24.49
N THR A 31 -37.64 26.70 -25.38
CA THR A 31 -36.36 27.26 -25.81
C THR A 31 -35.62 27.92 -24.65
N ALA A 32 -36.31 28.65 -23.78
CA ALA A 32 -35.70 29.24 -22.58
C ALA A 32 -35.12 28.16 -21.65
N LYS A 33 -35.85 27.06 -21.41
CA LYS A 33 -35.35 25.92 -20.63
C LYS A 33 -34.18 25.22 -21.29
N GLN A 34 -34.20 25.06 -22.62
CA GLN A 34 -33.09 24.49 -23.37
C GLN A 34 -31.85 25.40 -23.31
N MET A 35 -32.02 26.71 -23.49
CA MET A 35 -30.93 27.69 -23.35
C MET A 35 -30.33 27.66 -21.95
N GLN A 36 -31.14 27.56 -20.91
CA GLN A 36 -30.65 27.46 -19.54
C GLN A 36 -29.81 26.19 -19.35
N ARG A 37 -30.29 25.03 -19.79
CA ARG A 37 -29.52 23.77 -19.71
C ARG A 37 -28.21 23.85 -20.49
N ILE A 38 -28.25 24.36 -21.73
CA ILE A 38 -27.04 24.54 -22.55
C ILE A 38 -26.05 25.48 -21.85
N SER A 39 -26.53 26.54 -21.19
CA SER A 39 -25.67 27.44 -20.43
C SER A 39 -25.06 26.77 -19.20
N GLU A 40 -25.83 25.97 -18.45
CA GLU A 40 -25.35 25.19 -17.31
C GLU A 40 -24.30 24.16 -17.77
N ASP A 41 -24.55 23.44 -18.85
CA ASP A 41 -23.63 22.48 -19.46
C ASP A 41 -22.35 23.18 -19.94
N HIS A 42 -22.46 24.35 -20.58
CA HIS A 42 -21.30 25.13 -21.00
C HIS A 42 -20.44 25.57 -19.82
N LEU A 43 -21.05 26.06 -18.74
CA LEU A 43 -20.32 26.45 -17.53
C LEU A 43 -19.58 25.26 -16.91
N GLN A 44 -20.23 24.08 -16.85
CA GLN A 44 -19.59 22.86 -16.36
C GLN A 44 -18.42 22.44 -17.25
N LEU A 45 -18.59 22.46 -18.57
CA LEU A 45 -17.53 22.12 -19.52
C LEU A 45 -16.33 23.07 -19.40
N THR A 46 -16.57 24.38 -19.34
CA THR A 46 -15.50 25.38 -19.15
C THR A 46 -14.78 25.18 -17.82
N SER A 47 -15.52 24.89 -16.74
CA SER A 47 -14.92 24.54 -15.44
C SER A 47 -14.04 23.29 -15.53
N ASN A 48 -14.50 22.24 -16.21
CA ASN A 48 -13.75 21.00 -16.39
C ASN A 48 -12.50 21.20 -17.26
N VAL A 49 -12.56 22.05 -18.28
CA VAL A 49 -11.40 22.42 -19.10
C VAL A 49 -10.37 23.17 -18.26
N ALA A 50 -10.80 24.19 -17.49
CA ALA A 50 -9.91 24.92 -16.59
C ALA A 50 -9.28 24.02 -15.52
N LEU A 51 -10.03 23.07 -14.98
CA LEU A 51 -9.54 22.06 -14.04
C LEU A 51 -8.54 21.11 -14.70
N THR A 52 -8.80 20.67 -15.94
CA THR A 52 -7.88 19.80 -16.70
C THR A 52 -6.58 20.53 -17.03
N GLU A 53 -6.67 21.80 -17.43
CA GLU A 53 -5.52 22.62 -17.81
C GLU A 53 -4.64 22.94 -16.58
N SER A 54 -5.25 23.37 -15.47
CA SER A 54 -4.54 23.61 -14.21
C SER A 54 -3.91 22.34 -13.63
N SER A 55 -4.57 21.19 -13.77
CA SER A 55 -4.07 19.92 -13.24
C SER A 55 -3.02 19.22 -14.10
N GLN A 56 -2.88 19.60 -15.37
CA GLN A 56 -2.00 18.93 -16.32
C GLN A 56 -0.55 18.88 -15.84
N LYS A 57 -0.08 19.94 -15.17
CA LYS A 57 1.29 19.97 -14.60
C LYS A 57 1.48 18.90 -13.52
N TYR A 58 0.48 18.68 -12.66
CA TYR A 58 0.53 17.68 -11.60
C TYR A 58 0.41 16.26 -12.14
N VAL A 59 -0.39 16.05 -13.18
CA VAL A 59 -0.45 14.76 -13.88
C VAL A 59 0.91 14.40 -14.48
N ARG A 60 1.58 15.35 -15.15
CA ARG A 60 2.92 15.14 -15.72
C ARG A 60 3.97 14.87 -14.64
N LEU A 61 3.94 15.64 -13.55
CA LEU A 61 4.83 15.43 -12.41
C LEU A 61 4.63 14.04 -11.80
N LEU A 62 3.38 13.68 -11.49
CA LEU A 62 3.05 12.37 -10.93
C LEU A 62 3.50 11.23 -11.86
N SER A 63 3.30 11.38 -13.17
CA SER A 63 3.75 10.38 -14.15
C SER A 63 5.26 10.23 -14.17
N LYS A 64 6.02 11.34 -14.10
CA LYS A 64 7.49 11.32 -14.02
C LYS A 64 7.94 10.63 -12.74
N VAL A 65 7.43 11.09 -11.58
CA VAL A 65 7.81 10.56 -10.27
C VAL A 65 7.47 9.08 -10.14
N ASN A 66 6.26 8.67 -10.52
CA ASN A 66 5.85 7.28 -10.49
C ASN A 66 6.69 6.41 -11.43
N GLY A 67 7.05 6.92 -12.62
CA GLY A 67 7.92 6.21 -13.55
C GLY A 67 9.32 5.96 -12.99
N GLU A 68 9.92 6.93 -12.30
CA GLU A 68 11.21 6.75 -11.62
C GLU A 68 11.10 5.83 -10.40
N PHE A 69 10.04 5.99 -9.59
CA PHE A 69 9.78 5.12 -8.44
C PHE A 69 9.63 3.66 -8.87
N GLU A 70 8.87 3.36 -9.93
CA GLU A 70 8.71 2.01 -10.45
C GLU A 70 10.04 1.39 -10.90
N LYS A 71 10.96 2.18 -11.48
CA LYS A 71 12.31 1.69 -11.83
C LYS A 71 13.10 1.33 -10.58
N ILE A 72 13.03 2.16 -9.53
CA ILE A 72 13.70 1.91 -8.26
C ILE A 72 13.15 0.62 -7.63
N VAL A 73 11.82 0.49 -7.52
CA VAL A 73 11.16 -0.71 -6.99
C VAL A 73 11.62 -1.95 -7.77
N LYS A 74 11.54 -1.94 -9.11
CA LYS A 74 12.00 -3.06 -9.94
C LYS A 74 13.46 -3.42 -9.69
N SER A 75 14.33 -2.43 -9.49
CA SER A 75 15.76 -2.67 -9.21
C SER A 75 16.01 -3.26 -7.83
N LEU A 76 15.16 -2.96 -6.84
CA LEU A 76 15.32 -3.40 -5.45
C LEU A 76 14.54 -4.68 -5.11
N SER A 77 13.43 -4.96 -5.80
CA SER A 77 12.57 -6.12 -5.49
C SER A 77 13.30 -7.45 -5.63
N TYR A 78 14.09 -7.63 -6.69
CA TYR A 78 14.81 -8.90 -6.89
C TYR A 78 15.94 -9.11 -5.87
N PRO A 79 16.85 -8.14 -5.61
CA PRO A 79 17.83 -8.26 -4.53
C PRO A 79 17.19 -8.50 -3.15
N ALA A 80 16.05 -7.87 -2.86
CA ALA A 80 15.33 -8.10 -1.62
C ALA A 80 14.77 -9.54 -1.52
N LEU A 81 14.17 -10.06 -2.60
CA LEU A 81 13.69 -11.43 -2.64
C LEU A 81 14.84 -12.43 -2.50
N LYS A 82 15.92 -12.22 -3.26
CA LYS A 82 17.14 -13.03 -3.22
C LYS A 82 17.70 -13.07 -1.80
N ALA A 83 17.87 -11.92 -1.15
CA ALA A 83 18.34 -11.84 0.22
C ALA A 83 17.42 -12.61 1.18
N SER A 84 16.09 -12.41 1.10
CA SER A 84 15.16 -13.16 1.95
C SER A 84 15.25 -14.69 1.73
N THR A 85 15.50 -15.14 0.51
CA THR A 85 15.64 -16.57 0.18
C THR A 85 16.95 -17.13 0.73
N GLU A 86 18.06 -16.44 0.49
CA GLU A 86 19.40 -16.82 0.95
C GLU A 86 19.54 -16.79 2.48
N ILE A 87 18.75 -15.98 3.20
CA ILE A 87 18.67 -16.08 4.67
C ILE A 87 18.07 -17.43 5.08
N GLY A 88 16.98 -17.86 4.43
CA GLY A 88 16.41 -19.19 4.67
C GLY A 88 17.41 -20.31 4.41
N GLU A 89 18.15 -20.23 3.29
CA GLU A 89 19.23 -21.18 2.97
C GLU A 89 20.39 -21.12 3.96
N THR A 90 20.69 -19.94 4.49
CA THR A 90 21.69 -19.77 5.56
C THR A 90 21.28 -20.55 6.80
N LEU A 91 20.02 -20.48 7.21
CA LEU A 91 19.51 -21.22 8.37
C LEU A 91 19.65 -22.74 8.18
N ASP A 92 19.39 -23.26 6.98
CA ASP A 92 19.58 -24.69 6.68
C ASP A 92 21.03 -25.17 6.93
N ARG A 93 22.04 -24.32 6.74
CA ARG A 93 23.45 -24.69 6.97
C ARG A 93 23.78 -24.92 8.45
N TYR A 94 22.96 -24.39 9.35
CA TYR A 94 23.12 -24.51 10.80
C TYR A 94 22.11 -25.48 11.42
N ASP A 95 21.31 -26.19 10.60
CA ASP A 95 20.39 -27.22 11.06
C ASP A 95 21.19 -28.43 11.61
N ASN A 96 21.04 -28.69 12.91
CA ASN A 96 21.70 -29.80 13.59
C ASN A 96 20.82 -31.07 13.66
N SER A 97 19.66 -31.07 13.01
CA SER A 97 18.76 -32.23 12.97
C SER A 97 19.26 -33.29 12.00
N SER A 98 19.12 -34.55 12.38
CA SER A 98 19.48 -35.71 11.55
C SER A 98 18.43 -36.06 10.48
N ILE A 99 17.23 -35.45 10.54
CA ILE A 99 16.05 -35.82 9.75
C ILE A 99 15.72 -34.77 8.66
N GLY A 100 16.22 -33.53 8.78
CA GLY A 100 16.28 -32.54 7.69
C GLY A 100 14.94 -32.05 7.10
N HIS A 101 13.79 -32.40 7.70
CA HIS A 101 12.47 -32.01 7.21
C HIS A 101 11.51 -31.57 8.34
N PRO A 102 10.64 -30.55 8.10
CA PRO A 102 10.76 -29.58 7.00
C PRO A 102 12.10 -28.83 7.07
N TYR A 103 12.64 -28.43 5.92
CA TYR A 103 13.87 -27.61 5.90
C TYR A 103 13.62 -26.27 6.60
N LEU A 104 14.62 -25.77 7.33
CA LEU A 104 14.51 -24.50 8.06
C LEU A 104 14.21 -23.32 7.13
N ARG A 105 14.65 -23.36 5.87
CA ARG A 105 14.26 -22.36 4.86
C ARG A 105 12.74 -22.25 4.67
N HIS A 106 12.00 -23.36 4.78
CA HIS A 106 10.55 -23.37 4.64
C HIS A 106 9.86 -22.83 5.90
N CYS A 107 10.35 -23.21 7.08
CA CYS A 107 9.92 -22.61 8.34
C CYS A 107 10.12 -21.09 8.32
N PHE A 108 11.31 -20.65 7.90
CA PHE A 108 11.62 -19.23 7.76
C PHE A 108 10.68 -18.52 6.78
N HIS A 109 10.47 -19.10 5.59
CA HIS A 109 9.56 -18.54 4.60
C HIS A 109 8.12 -18.42 5.12
N ASN A 110 7.63 -19.43 5.85
CA ASN A 110 6.30 -19.38 6.47
C ASN A 110 6.22 -18.24 7.50
N ALA A 111 7.22 -18.10 8.36
CA ALA A 111 7.27 -17.06 9.37
C ALA A 111 7.23 -15.65 8.75
N ILE A 112 8.11 -15.36 7.78
CA ILE A 112 8.16 -14.03 7.14
C ILE A 112 6.91 -13.76 6.28
N THR A 113 6.26 -14.80 5.75
CA THR A 113 5.00 -14.68 5.00
C THR A 113 3.86 -14.27 5.91
N VAL A 114 3.73 -14.89 7.09
CA VAL A 114 2.74 -14.49 8.10
C VAL A 114 2.94 -13.02 8.50
N VAL A 115 4.20 -12.59 8.70
CA VAL A 115 4.50 -11.19 9.00
C VAL A 115 4.04 -10.27 7.86
N ARG A 116 4.38 -10.58 6.60
CA ARG A 116 3.95 -9.75 5.46
C ARG A 116 2.44 -9.66 5.36
N GLU A 117 1.73 -10.76 5.54
CA GLU A 117 0.26 -10.81 5.49
C GLU A 117 -0.37 -10.02 6.62
N ALA A 118 0.18 -10.12 7.83
CA ALA A 118 -0.30 -9.36 8.99
C ALA A 118 -0.28 -7.85 8.75
N TYR A 119 0.73 -7.35 8.03
CA TYR A 119 0.91 -5.93 7.73
C TYR A 119 0.33 -5.49 6.36
N ASP A 120 -0.27 -6.37 5.55
CA ASP A 120 -0.68 -6.04 4.16
C ASP A 120 -1.64 -4.84 4.09
N HIS A 121 -2.63 -4.83 4.99
CA HIS A 121 -3.58 -3.72 5.07
C HIS A 121 -2.90 -2.40 5.46
N GLU A 122 -2.05 -2.45 6.49
CA GLU A 122 -1.35 -1.28 7.03
C GLU A 122 -0.30 -0.71 6.07
N LEU A 123 0.27 -1.55 5.20
CA LEU A 123 1.19 -1.15 4.15
C LEU A 123 0.57 -0.16 3.15
N THR A 124 -0.73 0.12 3.20
CA THR A 124 -1.39 1.11 2.33
C THR A 124 -1.53 2.50 2.94
N TYR A 125 -1.56 2.62 4.27
CA TYR A 125 -1.93 3.88 4.94
C TYR A 125 -1.00 4.29 6.11
N GLN A 126 -0.27 3.36 6.72
CA GLN A 126 0.68 3.71 7.77
C GLN A 126 1.95 4.32 7.19
N THR A 127 2.67 5.08 8.01
CA THR A 127 3.98 5.62 7.63
C THR A 127 5.05 4.53 7.66
N GLY A 128 6.06 4.66 6.80
CA GLY A 128 7.18 3.71 6.75
C GLY A 128 7.88 3.53 8.10
N LEU A 129 8.15 4.64 8.79
CA LEU A 129 8.77 4.64 10.13
C LEU A 129 7.95 3.88 11.17
N ASN A 130 6.61 4.01 11.14
CA ASN A 130 5.75 3.30 12.08
C ASN A 130 5.80 1.79 11.81
N LEU A 131 5.65 1.39 10.54
CA LEU A 131 5.71 0.00 10.12
C LEU A 131 7.04 -0.65 10.50
N THR A 132 8.16 0.01 10.19
CA THR A 132 9.50 -0.54 10.48
C THR A 132 9.76 -0.62 11.98
N SER A 133 9.32 0.37 12.75
CA SER A 133 9.39 0.34 14.22
C SER A 133 8.57 -0.79 14.84
N ARG A 134 7.42 -1.14 14.27
CA ARG A 134 6.57 -2.22 14.78
C ARG A 134 7.10 -3.59 14.39
N VAL A 135 7.55 -3.76 13.15
CA VAL A 135 8.22 -4.98 12.69
C VAL A 135 9.53 -5.22 13.46
N ARG A 136 10.20 -4.17 13.96
CA ARG A 136 11.39 -4.27 14.83
C ARG A 136 11.15 -5.05 16.13
N SER A 137 9.90 -5.17 16.59
CA SER A 137 9.56 -6.02 17.75
C SER A 137 9.99 -7.48 17.56
N LEU A 138 10.07 -7.95 16.32
CA LEU A 138 10.57 -9.29 15.98
C LEU A 138 11.99 -9.58 16.48
N LYS A 139 12.77 -8.54 16.82
CA LYS A 139 14.12 -8.70 17.39
C LYS A 139 14.10 -9.23 18.83
N PHE A 140 12.93 -9.25 19.49
CA PHE A 140 12.76 -9.59 20.90
C PHE A 140 11.86 -10.82 21.13
N ILE A 141 11.57 -11.60 20.09
CA ILE A 141 10.60 -12.71 20.17
C ILE A 141 11.13 -13.97 20.86
N LYS A 142 12.42 -14.01 21.22
CA LYS A 142 13.04 -15.22 21.82
C LYS A 142 12.32 -15.68 23.09
N ASP A 143 12.01 -14.74 23.98
CA ASP A 143 11.29 -15.03 25.22
C ASP A 143 9.85 -15.50 24.94
N ASP A 144 9.19 -14.91 23.93
CA ASP A 144 7.85 -15.31 23.50
C ASP A 144 7.82 -16.73 22.92
N VAL A 145 8.87 -17.11 22.18
CA VAL A 145 9.05 -18.49 21.68
C VAL A 145 9.18 -19.46 22.84
N SER A 146 10.03 -19.15 23.83
CA SER A 146 10.16 -19.98 25.04
C SER A 146 8.86 -20.07 25.82
N HIS A 147 8.08 -18.99 25.91
CA HIS A 147 6.75 -19.04 26.51
C HIS A 147 5.82 -19.95 25.71
N TYR A 148 5.78 -19.82 24.38
CA TYR A 148 4.95 -20.65 23.49
C TYR A 148 5.27 -22.15 23.62
N GLU A 149 6.55 -22.51 23.69
CA GLU A 149 6.99 -23.89 23.91
C GLU A 149 6.46 -24.49 25.20
N ASN A 150 6.42 -23.69 26.27
CA ASN A 150 6.00 -24.12 27.60
C ASN A 150 4.48 -24.09 27.81
N THR A 151 3.75 -23.29 27.04
CA THR A 151 2.30 -23.07 27.23
C THR A 151 1.42 -23.72 26.19
N GLN A 152 1.98 -24.35 25.14
CA GLN A 152 1.21 -25.00 24.08
C GLN A 152 0.16 -25.97 24.67
N PRO A 153 -1.14 -25.61 24.67
CA PRO A 153 -2.18 -26.58 24.96
C PRO A 153 -2.35 -27.44 23.72
N GLU A 154 -2.56 -28.74 23.87
CA GLU A 154 -3.10 -29.56 22.78
C GLU A 154 -4.38 -28.89 22.28
N LYS A 155 -4.34 -28.22 21.12
CA LYS A 155 -5.54 -27.60 20.54
C LYS A 155 -6.50 -28.74 20.24
N SER A 156 -7.54 -28.85 21.07
CA SER A 156 -8.65 -29.76 20.83
C SER A 156 -9.13 -29.59 19.40
N ILE A 157 -9.30 -30.70 18.69
CA ILE A 157 -9.84 -30.77 17.32
C ILE A 157 -11.16 -30.00 17.14
N PHE A 158 -11.85 -29.60 18.21
CA PHE A 158 -13.06 -28.77 18.19
C PHE A 158 -12.83 -27.25 18.35
N SER A 159 -11.58 -26.77 18.35
CA SER A 159 -11.27 -25.35 18.52
C SER A 159 -11.88 -24.46 17.42
N PHE A 160 -12.12 -25.02 16.23
CA PHE A 160 -12.80 -24.32 15.12
C PHE A 160 -14.25 -23.92 15.42
N LEU A 161 -14.87 -24.48 16.48
CA LEU A 161 -16.23 -24.13 16.93
C LEU A 161 -16.24 -22.92 17.87
N LYS A 162 -15.09 -22.52 18.42
CA LYS A 162 -14.99 -21.27 19.17
C LYS A 162 -14.93 -20.13 18.18
N LYS A 163 -15.89 -19.20 18.26
CA LYS A 163 -15.78 -17.88 17.61
C LYS A 163 -14.63 -17.13 18.26
N GLU A 164 -13.43 -17.34 17.77
CA GLU A 164 -12.30 -16.48 18.09
C GLU A 164 -12.54 -15.12 17.44
N ARG A 165 -12.27 -14.05 18.19
CA ARG A 165 -12.36 -12.69 17.70
C ARG A 165 -11.32 -12.54 16.58
N ALA A 166 -11.71 -11.91 15.47
CA ALA A 166 -10.74 -11.59 14.42
C ALA A 166 -9.66 -10.65 15.01
N PRO A 167 -8.37 -10.90 14.72
CA PRO A 167 -7.28 -10.06 15.21
C PRO A 167 -7.49 -8.61 14.76
N SER A 168 -7.23 -7.68 15.66
CA SER A 168 -7.44 -6.25 15.46
C SER A 168 -6.16 -5.52 15.06
N THR A 169 -4.99 -6.08 15.34
CA THR A 169 -3.69 -5.55 14.92
C THR A 169 -2.82 -6.63 14.25
N PRO A 170 -1.85 -6.24 13.39
CA PRO A 170 -0.84 -7.15 12.86
C PRO A 170 -0.13 -7.98 13.93
N GLU A 171 0.22 -7.39 15.07
CA GLU A 171 0.89 -8.10 16.16
C GLU A 171 -0.04 -9.14 16.79
N GLU A 172 -1.33 -8.82 16.97
CA GLU A 172 -2.31 -9.78 17.43
C GLU A 172 -2.48 -10.93 16.43
N TYR A 173 -2.47 -10.63 15.12
CA TYR A 173 -2.50 -11.65 14.07
C TYR A 173 -1.28 -12.58 14.14
N ILE A 174 -0.09 -12.03 14.28
CA ILE A 174 1.16 -12.80 14.43
C ILE A 174 1.11 -13.64 15.71
N ASN A 175 0.70 -13.03 16.83
CA ASN A 175 0.64 -13.69 18.14
C ASN A 175 -0.35 -14.85 18.18
N LEU A 176 -1.46 -14.77 17.42
CA LEU A 176 -2.45 -15.85 17.31
C LEU A 176 -2.06 -16.92 16.27
N SER A 177 -1.07 -16.65 15.41
CA SER A 177 -0.68 -17.54 14.32
C SER A 177 0.17 -18.70 14.80
N THR A 178 -0.41 -19.89 14.83
CA THR A 178 0.36 -21.13 15.10
C THR A 178 1.39 -21.39 14.02
N VAL A 179 1.10 -21.06 12.76
CA VAL A 179 2.03 -21.24 11.64
C VAL A 179 3.32 -20.44 11.88
N PHE A 180 3.20 -19.21 12.37
CA PHE A 180 4.36 -18.40 12.73
C PHE A 180 5.14 -19.04 13.88
N TRP A 181 4.49 -19.28 15.01
CA TRP A 181 5.18 -19.77 16.21
C TRP A 181 5.77 -21.16 16.05
N ASP A 182 5.06 -22.10 15.41
CA ASP A 182 5.59 -23.44 15.12
C ASP A 182 6.82 -23.35 14.21
N SER A 183 6.80 -22.46 13.21
CA SER A 183 7.94 -22.26 12.31
C SER A 183 9.15 -21.65 13.03
N VAL A 184 8.93 -20.62 13.85
CA VAL A 184 10.00 -19.95 14.60
C VAL A 184 10.58 -20.88 15.68
N LYS A 185 9.72 -21.62 16.39
CA LYS A 185 10.11 -22.67 17.34
C LYS A 185 11.02 -23.69 16.68
N GLU A 186 10.67 -24.17 15.49
CA GLU A 186 11.48 -25.17 14.79
C GLU A 186 12.90 -24.65 14.49
N ILE A 187 13.02 -23.38 14.07
CA ILE A 187 14.31 -22.73 13.83
C ILE A 187 15.12 -22.65 15.13
N TYR A 188 14.52 -22.19 16.22
CA TYR A 188 15.17 -22.08 17.53
C TYR A 188 15.57 -23.42 18.13
N THR A 189 14.79 -24.48 17.90
CA THR A 189 15.06 -25.81 18.45
C THR A 189 16.22 -26.49 17.73
N ARG A 190 16.35 -26.28 16.41
CA ARG A 190 17.33 -27.01 15.58
C ARG A 190 18.67 -26.30 15.42
N ILE A 191 18.70 -24.98 15.53
CA ILE A 191 19.94 -24.22 15.49
C ILE A 191 20.54 -24.17 16.89
N PRO A 192 21.79 -24.63 17.09
CA PRO A 192 22.45 -24.54 18.39
C PRO A 192 22.57 -23.08 18.87
N SER A 193 22.23 -22.79 20.13
CA SER A 193 22.25 -21.42 20.67
C SER A 193 23.64 -20.76 20.60
N ASN A 194 24.71 -21.55 20.65
CA ASN A 194 26.09 -21.04 20.49
C ASN A 194 26.44 -20.66 19.05
N LYS A 195 25.57 -20.93 18.07
CA LYS A 195 25.74 -20.60 16.65
C LYS A 195 24.87 -19.42 16.20
N GLU A 196 23.98 -18.91 17.05
CA GLU A 196 23.08 -17.79 16.70
C GLU A 196 23.84 -16.55 16.19
N ALA A 197 24.97 -16.20 16.82
CA ALA A 197 25.80 -15.07 16.38
C ALA A 197 26.42 -15.29 14.98
N GLU A 198 26.83 -16.52 14.65
CA GLU A 198 27.37 -16.88 13.34
C GLU A 198 26.28 -16.81 12.26
N VAL A 199 25.08 -17.32 12.57
CA VAL A 199 23.89 -17.23 11.69
C VAL A 199 23.58 -15.78 11.33
N PHE A 200 23.61 -14.89 12.31
CA PHE A 200 23.32 -13.48 12.06
C PHE A 200 24.42 -12.80 11.25
N LYS A 201 25.70 -13.13 11.49
CA LYS A 201 26.80 -12.62 10.68
C LYS A 201 26.67 -13.03 9.21
N ASP A 202 26.30 -14.28 8.95
CA ASP A 202 26.05 -14.76 7.59
C ASP A 202 24.82 -14.09 6.97
N THR A 203 23.77 -13.87 7.77
CA THR A 203 22.57 -13.11 7.36
C THR A 203 22.93 -11.69 6.91
N LEU A 204 23.79 -10.98 7.66
CA LEU A 204 24.27 -9.65 7.27
C LEU A 204 25.05 -9.69 5.96
N SER A 205 25.87 -10.72 5.74
CA SER A 205 26.61 -10.88 4.49
C SER A 205 25.68 -11.02 3.29
N VAL A 206 24.59 -11.76 3.44
CA VAL A 206 23.56 -11.94 2.39
C VAL A 206 22.79 -10.64 2.13
N LEU A 207 22.47 -9.88 3.17
CA LEU A 207 21.72 -8.62 3.05
C LEU A 207 22.54 -7.46 2.47
N LYS A 208 23.87 -7.56 2.49
CA LYS A 208 24.78 -6.48 2.13
C LYS A 208 24.47 -5.87 0.76
N GLU A 209 24.24 -6.71 -0.25
CA GLU A 209 23.92 -6.25 -1.61
C GLU A 209 22.64 -5.40 -1.62
N TYR A 210 21.58 -5.89 -0.97
CA TYR A 210 20.31 -5.19 -0.86
C TYR A 210 20.44 -3.88 -0.09
N ILE A 211 21.11 -3.90 1.07
CA ILE A 211 21.30 -2.71 1.91
C ILE A 211 22.07 -1.62 1.15
N GLN A 212 23.18 -1.98 0.50
CA GLN A 212 23.99 -1.04 -0.27
C GLN A 212 23.22 -0.44 -1.45
N LEU A 213 22.47 -1.29 -2.18
CA LEU A 213 21.65 -0.81 -3.27
C LEU A 213 20.53 0.12 -2.76
N HIS A 214 19.87 -0.23 -1.66
CA HIS A 214 18.81 0.57 -1.07
C HIS A 214 19.35 1.94 -0.62
N GLU A 215 20.47 1.96 0.10
CA GLU A 215 21.15 3.18 0.52
C GLU A 215 21.48 4.09 -0.68
N SER A 216 21.97 3.52 -1.80
CA SER A 216 22.26 4.29 -3.02
C SER A 216 21.00 4.88 -3.71
N LYS A 217 19.81 4.37 -3.40
CA LYS A 217 18.54 4.86 -3.94
C LYS A 217 17.81 5.76 -2.95
N ARG A 218 18.26 5.85 -1.70
CA ARG A 218 17.57 6.57 -0.63
C ARG A 218 17.43 8.06 -0.93
N GLU A 219 18.52 8.72 -1.32
CA GLU A 219 18.50 10.14 -1.70
C GLU A 219 17.56 10.40 -2.88
N ILE A 220 17.51 9.47 -3.84
CA ILE A 220 16.59 9.57 -4.98
C ILE A 220 15.13 9.45 -4.50
N LEU A 221 14.82 8.48 -3.64
CA LEU A 221 13.48 8.32 -3.06
C LEU A 221 13.06 9.56 -2.25
N GLU A 222 13.96 10.13 -1.47
CA GLU A 222 13.73 11.37 -0.72
C GLU A 222 13.45 12.56 -1.64
N ASN A 223 14.24 12.71 -2.71
CA ASN A 223 14.00 13.75 -3.72
C ASN A 223 12.65 13.57 -4.42
N LEU A 224 12.27 12.33 -4.78
CA LEU A 224 10.97 12.04 -5.39
C LEU A 224 9.79 12.36 -4.45
N GLU A 225 9.91 12.01 -3.16
CA GLU A 225 8.90 12.37 -2.16
C GLU A 225 8.81 13.89 -2.00
N SER A 226 9.96 14.57 -1.96
CA SER A 226 10.06 16.03 -1.83
C SER A 226 9.46 16.76 -3.05
N GLU A 227 9.66 16.26 -4.27
CA GLU A 227 9.01 16.79 -5.49
C GLU A 227 7.48 16.78 -5.34
N LEU A 228 6.89 15.69 -4.82
CA LEU A 228 5.45 15.58 -4.60
C LEU A 228 4.98 16.45 -3.43
N GLU A 229 5.75 16.52 -2.35
CA GLU A 229 5.45 17.38 -1.19
C GLU A 229 5.45 18.87 -1.56
N GLN A 230 6.43 19.30 -2.35
CA GLN A 230 6.50 20.67 -2.86
C GLN A 230 5.30 20.97 -3.76
N ALA A 231 4.93 20.05 -4.64
CA ALA A 231 3.76 20.22 -5.51
C ALA A 231 2.44 20.33 -4.72
N ILE A 232 2.29 19.60 -3.61
CA ILE A 232 1.14 19.74 -2.69
C ILE A 232 1.13 21.14 -2.06
N LYS A 233 2.29 21.64 -1.61
CA LYS A 233 2.41 23.00 -1.04
C LYS A 233 2.10 24.08 -2.07
N GLU A 234 2.63 23.97 -3.28
CA GLU A 234 2.34 24.90 -4.37
C GLU A 234 0.86 24.91 -4.73
N ASN A 235 0.24 23.72 -4.79
CA ASN A 235 -1.17 23.59 -5.10
C ASN A 235 -2.11 24.19 -4.04
N SER A 236 -1.71 24.21 -2.77
CA SER A 236 -2.51 24.83 -1.71
C SER A 236 -2.75 26.34 -1.91
N LEU A 237 -2.00 26.97 -2.82
CA LEU A 237 -2.15 28.38 -3.21
C LEU A 237 -3.00 28.56 -4.47
N GLU A 238 -3.44 27.47 -5.11
CA GLU A 238 -4.18 27.49 -6.36
C GLU A 238 -5.69 27.43 -6.16
N MET A 239 -6.43 27.78 -7.21
CA MET A 239 -7.90 27.79 -7.18
C MET A 239 -8.51 26.38 -7.06
N PHE A 240 -7.77 25.34 -7.46
CA PHE A 240 -8.23 23.95 -7.43
C PHE A 240 -7.26 23.08 -6.64
N GLU A 241 -7.76 22.40 -5.61
CA GLU A 241 -6.95 21.45 -4.83
C GLU A 241 -6.78 20.12 -5.58
N ILE A 242 -5.56 19.58 -5.63
CA ILE A 242 -5.22 18.25 -6.19
C ILE A 242 -6.06 17.17 -5.56
N ARG A 243 -6.37 17.31 -4.27
CA ARG A 243 -7.17 16.37 -3.50
C ARG A 243 -8.57 16.20 -4.08
N ASP A 244 -9.15 17.28 -4.61
CA ASP A 244 -10.52 17.32 -5.11
C ASP A 244 -10.61 16.87 -6.57
N ILE A 245 -9.46 16.70 -7.24
CA ILE A 245 -9.41 16.21 -8.61
C ILE A 245 -9.61 14.69 -8.61
N PRO A 246 -10.69 14.18 -9.24
CA PRO A 246 -11.00 12.75 -9.27
C PRO A 246 -9.84 11.94 -9.83
N ASN A 247 -9.52 10.80 -9.19
CA ASN A 247 -8.44 9.87 -9.52
C ASN A 247 -7.00 10.42 -9.38
N LEU A 248 -6.78 11.73 -9.58
CA LEU A 248 -5.47 12.33 -9.43
C LEU A 248 -5.08 12.43 -7.96
N GLY A 249 -5.93 13.02 -7.11
CA GLY A 249 -5.63 13.21 -5.69
C GLY A 249 -5.27 11.90 -4.99
N GLN A 250 -6.14 10.89 -5.08
CA GLN A 250 -5.89 9.59 -4.47
C GLN A 250 -4.58 8.95 -4.95
N LYS A 251 -4.29 8.99 -6.26
CA LYS A 251 -3.06 8.42 -6.81
C LYS A 251 -1.83 9.21 -6.37
N PHE A 252 -1.94 10.54 -6.29
CA PHE A 252 -0.86 11.43 -5.89
C PHE A 252 -0.41 11.16 -4.45
N TYR A 253 -1.35 11.14 -3.51
CA TYR A 253 -1.07 10.83 -2.10
C TYR A 253 -0.63 9.38 -1.90
N ARG A 254 -1.18 8.44 -2.68
CA ARG A 254 -0.75 7.04 -2.65
C ARG A 254 0.71 6.88 -3.06
N VAL A 255 1.11 7.43 -4.21
CA VAL A 255 2.50 7.32 -4.71
C VAL A 255 3.47 7.98 -3.73
N LYS A 256 3.14 9.17 -3.21
CA LYS A 256 3.94 9.81 -2.16
C LYS A 256 4.11 8.90 -0.94
N GLY A 257 3.01 8.33 -0.44
CA GLY A 257 3.04 7.41 0.71
C GLY A 257 3.82 6.12 0.42
N ASP A 258 3.69 5.56 -0.79
CA ASP A 258 4.42 4.36 -1.22
C ASP A 258 5.94 4.63 -1.25
N ILE A 259 6.36 5.78 -1.79
CA ILE A 259 7.77 6.22 -1.78
C ILE A 259 8.30 6.31 -0.35
N GLY A 260 7.59 7.03 0.53
CA GLY A 260 7.98 7.19 1.92
C GLY A 260 8.07 5.85 2.66
N ARG A 261 7.09 4.95 2.46
CA ARG A 261 7.12 3.59 3.02
C ARG A 261 8.31 2.79 2.52
N PHE A 262 8.55 2.79 1.21
CA PHE A 262 9.62 2.03 0.59
C PHE A 262 11.01 2.54 0.99
N ARG A 263 11.17 3.85 1.21
CA ARG A 263 12.40 4.47 1.73
C ARG A 263 12.74 3.98 3.13
N GLU A 264 11.75 3.80 3.99
CA GLU A 264 11.99 3.38 5.39
C GLU A 264 12.15 1.86 5.53
N LEU A 265 11.80 1.05 4.54
CA LEU A 265 12.07 -0.39 4.49
C LEU A 265 13.57 -0.70 4.23
N TYR A 266 14.42 0.12 4.79
CA TYR A 266 15.85 -0.08 4.94
C TYR A 266 16.09 -0.36 6.42
N SER A 267 16.95 -1.31 6.77
CA SER A 267 17.17 -1.71 8.17
C SER A 267 18.36 -0.93 8.77
N PRO A 268 18.19 0.30 9.30
CA PRO A 268 19.29 1.11 9.85
C PRO A 268 20.01 0.42 11.00
N ASP A 269 19.26 -0.42 11.71
CA ASP A 269 19.71 -1.15 12.88
C ASP A 269 20.93 -2.04 12.64
N PHE A 270 21.23 -2.41 11.40
CA PHE A 270 22.34 -3.30 11.08
C PHE A 270 23.66 -2.57 10.84
N HIS A 271 23.65 -1.23 10.75
CA HIS A 271 24.87 -0.47 10.54
C HIS A 271 25.75 -0.50 11.80
N GLY A 272 26.97 -1.04 11.68
CA GLY A 272 27.96 -1.11 12.77
C GLY A 272 27.76 -2.28 13.75
N ILE A 273 26.63 -2.98 13.72
CA ILE A 273 26.36 -4.16 14.57
C ILE A 273 27.24 -5.37 14.18
N GLU A 274 27.84 -5.37 12.99
CA GLU A 274 28.78 -6.42 12.52
C GLU A 274 29.94 -6.69 13.49
N SER A 275 30.27 -5.72 14.35
CA SER A 275 31.35 -5.79 15.33
C SER A 275 30.90 -6.18 16.75
N ALA A 276 29.58 -6.23 17.00
CA ALA A 276 29.02 -6.53 18.31
C ALA A 276 28.58 -8.00 18.41
N PRO A 277 28.80 -8.68 19.55
CA PRO A 277 28.26 -10.02 19.76
C PRO A 277 26.74 -9.93 19.94
N VAL A 278 25.99 -10.28 18.90
CA VAL A 278 24.53 -10.37 18.95
C VAL A 278 24.14 -11.73 19.54
N THR A 279 23.47 -11.71 20.69
CA THR A 279 23.07 -12.92 21.44
C THR A 279 21.85 -13.62 20.85
N ASP A 280 21.01 -12.91 20.10
CA ASP A 280 19.73 -13.43 19.56
C ASP A 280 19.68 -13.35 18.03
N GLY A 281 20.67 -13.97 17.39
CA GLY A 281 20.86 -13.86 15.96
C GLY A 281 19.68 -14.34 15.10
N ILE A 282 18.94 -15.36 15.57
CA ILE A 282 17.76 -15.89 14.86
C ILE A 282 16.65 -14.84 14.76
N SER A 283 16.31 -14.17 15.87
CA SER A 283 15.29 -13.10 15.90
C SER A 283 15.66 -11.96 14.95
N TYR A 284 16.94 -11.58 14.93
CA TYR A 284 17.43 -10.56 14.01
C TYR A 284 17.33 -11.01 12.54
N SER A 285 17.62 -12.27 12.24
CA SER A 285 17.46 -12.84 10.89
C SER A 285 15.99 -12.87 10.44
N ILE A 286 15.05 -13.20 11.34
CA ILE A 286 13.62 -13.15 11.06
C ILE A 286 13.20 -11.71 10.77
N TYR A 287 13.57 -10.75 11.64
CA TYR A 287 13.30 -9.33 11.43
C TYR A 287 13.81 -8.83 10.06
N ALA A 288 15.09 -9.11 9.76
CA ALA A 288 15.72 -8.68 8.52
C ALA A 288 15.06 -9.31 7.28
N GLY A 289 14.76 -10.61 7.38
CA GLY A 289 14.03 -11.36 6.37
C GLY A 289 12.64 -10.81 6.09
N SER A 290 11.89 -10.47 7.14
CA SER A 290 10.57 -9.87 7.02
C SER A 290 10.61 -8.53 6.28
N ILE A 291 11.56 -7.64 6.61
CA ILE A 291 11.70 -6.35 5.91
C ILE A 291 12.04 -6.56 4.43
N ALA A 292 13.03 -7.40 4.13
CA ALA A 292 13.42 -7.71 2.75
C ALA A 292 12.27 -8.34 1.96
N PHE A 293 11.52 -9.26 2.58
CA PHE A 293 10.39 -9.91 1.94
C PHE A 293 9.24 -8.93 1.66
N ILE A 294 8.88 -8.07 2.62
CA ILE A 294 7.88 -7.01 2.44
C ILE A 294 8.28 -6.08 1.28
N ALA A 295 9.54 -5.64 1.23
CA ALA A 295 10.06 -4.79 0.16
C ALA A 295 10.03 -5.49 -1.21
N SER A 296 10.31 -6.80 -1.25
CA SER A 296 10.26 -7.57 -2.50
C SER A 296 8.84 -7.68 -3.09
N GLN A 297 7.82 -7.57 -2.23
CA GLN A 297 6.41 -7.76 -2.57
C GLN A 297 5.61 -6.46 -2.67
N HIS A 298 6.25 -5.34 -3.00
CA HIS A 298 5.58 -4.04 -3.21
C HIS A 298 4.33 -4.12 -4.10
N PHE A 299 4.37 -4.95 -5.15
CA PHE A 299 3.23 -5.13 -6.06
C PHE A 299 1.98 -5.73 -5.40
N MET A 300 2.10 -6.34 -4.21
CA MET A 300 1.00 -6.95 -3.46
C MET A 300 0.42 -6.05 -2.37
N TRP A 301 1.06 -4.93 -2.02
CA TRP A 301 0.62 -4.10 -0.90
C TRP A 301 -0.83 -3.63 -1.04
N GLY A 302 -1.66 -4.03 -0.06
CA GLY A 302 -3.07 -3.66 0.01
C GLY A 302 -3.98 -4.42 -0.93
N LYS A 303 -3.60 -5.65 -1.33
CA LYS A 303 -4.36 -6.48 -2.27
C LYS A 303 -4.89 -7.77 -1.64
N ILE A 304 -4.56 -8.05 -0.38
CA ILE A 304 -4.89 -9.29 0.33
C ILE A 304 -5.81 -8.97 1.50
#